data_AF-A0A9Q1H339-F1
#
_entry.id   AF-A0A9Q1H339-F1
#
_cell.length_a   1.000
_cell.length_b   1.000
_cell.length_c   1.000
_cell.angle_alpha   90.00
_cell.angle_beta   90.00
_cell.angle_gamma   90.00
#
_symmetry.space_group_name_H-M   'P 1'
#
loop_
_entity.id
_entity.type
_entity.pdbx_description
1 polymer ?
#
loop_
_entity_poly.entity_id
_entity_poly.type
_entity_poly.pdbx_seq_one_letter_code
_entity_poly.pdbx_strand_id
1 'polypeptide(L)'
;MEQNDEASAVPLIQWCKCQMCRPMPLEIENKCCTRRVTDCISSSEAFKDVCLNAHVLHVLERNMRVKPRSHYNEFGSDSDPMNYIYWKYGRLGRGNRVVLPACCVRKIRERFPSANGQYRGFIPGENLQD
;
A
#
# COMPACT_ATOMS: atom_id res chain seq x y z
N MET A 1 37.82 20.51 11.51
CA MET A 1 36.54 20.61 10.77
C MET A 1 35.95 19.21 10.79
N GLU A 2 35.28 18.87 11.88
CA GLU A 2 34.58 17.58 12.01
C GLU A 2 33.28 17.70 11.22
N GLN A 3 33.20 16.98 10.10
CA GLN A 3 31.97 16.88 9.31
C GLN A 3 31.10 15.80 9.97
N ASN A 4 30.05 16.25 10.65
CA ASN A 4 28.98 15.42 11.18
C ASN A 4 28.12 14.90 10.03
N ASP A 5 28.46 13.73 9.50
CA ASP A 5 27.55 12.92 8.67
C ASP A 5 26.63 12.09 9.58
N GLU A 6 25.75 12.77 10.31
CA GLU A 6 24.66 12.11 11.04
C GLU A 6 23.52 11.81 10.04
N ALA A 7 23.80 10.87 9.15
CA ALA A 7 22.80 10.27 8.29
C ALA A 7 21.74 9.64 9.20
N SER A 8 20.60 10.34 9.34
CA SER A 8 19.40 9.92 10.08
C SER A 8 19.18 8.41 9.95
N ALA A 9 19.66 7.67 10.95
CA ALA A 9 19.53 6.22 10.99
C ALA A 9 18.05 5.93 11.23
N VAL A 10 17.34 5.66 10.13
CA VAL A 10 15.96 5.22 10.19
C VAL A 10 15.91 4.00 11.12
N PRO A 11 15.11 4.02 12.20
CA PRO A 11 15.09 2.92 13.15
C PRO A 11 14.85 1.59 12.42
N LEU A 12 15.71 0.61 12.67
CA LEU A 12 15.65 -0.71 12.04
C LEU A 12 14.36 -1.42 12.46
N ILE A 13 13.42 -1.51 11.52
CA ILE A 13 12.13 -2.15 11.74
C ILE A 13 12.30 -3.67 11.57
N GLN A 14 12.26 -4.41 12.68
CA GLN A 14 12.56 -5.86 12.70
C GLN A 14 11.69 -6.71 11.76
N TRP A 15 10.41 -6.35 11.61
CA TRP A 15 9.47 -7.04 10.73
C TRP A 15 9.66 -6.67 9.24
N CYS A 16 10.39 -5.60 8.94
CA CYS A 16 10.67 -5.19 7.57
C CYS A 16 11.86 -5.99 7.01
N LYS A 17 11.66 -6.63 5.86
CA LYS A 17 12.71 -7.35 5.13
C LYS A 17 13.13 -6.65 3.83
N CYS A 18 12.35 -5.69 3.34
CA CYS A 18 12.63 -4.94 2.10
C CYS A 18 13.29 -3.56 2.32
N GLN A 19 13.56 -3.18 3.58
CA GLN A 19 14.13 -1.89 4.02
C GLN A 19 13.31 -0.62 3.72
N MET A 20 12.21 -0.73 2.96
CA MET A 20 11.39 0.40 2.52
C MET A 20 10.12 0.63 3.34
N CYS A 21 9.79 -0.26 4.29
CA CYS A 21 8.63 -0.07 5.16
C CYS A 21 8.88 1.00 6.24
N ARG A 22 7.77 1.52 6.77
CA ARG A 22 7.71 2.40 7.94
C ARG A 22 6.60 1.90 8.88
N PRO A 23 6.65 2.20 10.19
CA PRO A 23 5.58 1.83 11.10
C PRO A 23 4.28 2.50 10.67
N MET A 24 3.19 1.73 10.68
CA MET A 24 1.84 2.18 10.41
C MET A 24 1.06 2.32 11.74
N PRO A 25 -0.01 3.12 11.79
CA PRO A 25 -0.76 3.35 13.02
C PRO A 25 -1.37 2.08 13.62
N LEU A 26 -1.82 1.13 12.79
CA LEU A 26 -2.37 -0.14 13.25
C LEU A 26 -1.32 -1.25 13.15
N GLU A 27 -1.22 -2.09 14.18
CA GLU A 27 -0.27 -3.21 14.20
C GLU A 27 -0.50 -4.19 13.04
N ILE A 28 -1.76 -4.46 12.71
CA ILE A 28 -2.13 -5.34 11.59
C ILE A 28 -1.57 -4.84 10.24
N GLU A 29 -1.33 -3.52 10.10
CA GLU A 29 -0.79 -2.85 8.91
C GLU A 29 0.75 -2.89 8.84
N ASN A 30 1.43 -3.32 9.90
CA ASN A 30 2.88 -3.49 9.96
C ASN A 30 3.34 -4.77 9.25
N LYS A 31 3.01 -4.87 7.95
CA LYS A 31 3.38 -6.00 7.07
C LYS A 31 4.42 -5.59 6.04
N CYS A 32 5.42 -6.45 5.83
CA CYS A 32 6.39 -6.30 4.75
C CYS A 32 5.85 -6.93 3.45
N CYS A 33 6.33 -6.45 2.30
CA CYS A 33 5.93 -6.98 0.99
C CYS A 33 6.54 -8.34 0.67
N THR A 34 7.55 -8.75 1.44
CA THR A 34 8.30 -9.99 1.28
C THR A 34 8.57 -10.61 2.65
N ARG A 35 8.69 -11.95 2.68
CA ARG A 35 9.09 -12.71 3.87
C ARG A 35 10.60 -12.90 3.97
N ARG A 36 11.34 -12.64 2.89
CA ARG A 36 12.80 -12.80 2.81
C ARG A 36 13.45 -11.45 2.54
N VAL A 37 14.73 -11.31 2.84
CA VAL A 37 15.49 -10.09 2.53
C VAL A 37 15.69 -10.05 1.01
N THR A 38 14.89 -9.23 0.34
CA THR A 38 14.87 -9.07 -1.12
C THR A 38 14.44 -7.64 -1.47
N ASP A 39 14.58 -7.29 -2.74
CA ASP A 39 14.14 -6.01 -3.26
C ASP A 39 12.66 -5.74 -2.98
N CYS A 40 12.36 -4.46 -2.74
CA CYS A 40 11.02 -4.03 -2.44
C CYS A 40 10.15 -4.02 -3.69
N ILE A 41 8.99 -4.69 -3.63
CA ILE A 41 8.01 -4.64 -4.73
C ILE A 41 7.60 -3.22 -5.08
N SER A 42 7.55 -2.29 -4.11
CA SER A 42 7.12 -0.91 -4.36
C SER A 42 8.17 -0.06 -5.10
N SER A 43 9.37 -0.60 -5.31
CA SER A 43 10.41 -0.01 -6.16
C SER A 43 10.39 -0.56 -7.59
N SER A 44 9.68 -1.67 -7.84
CA SER A 44 9.64 -2.32 -9.17
C SER A 44 8.86 -1.50 -10.19
N GLU A 45 9.26 -1.58 -11.48
CA GLU A 45 8.53 -0.91 -12.58
C GLU A 45 7.08 -1.41 -12.68
N ALA A 46 6.85 -2.71 -12.54
CA ALA A 46 5.51 -3.28 -12.55
C ALA A 46 4.59 -2.64 -11.48
N PHE A 47 5.12 -2.34 -10.29
CA PHE A 47 4.35 -1.64 -9.26
C PHE A 47 4.06 -0.20 -9.65
N LYS A 48 5.02 0.51 -10.27
CA LYS A 48 4.80 1.89 -10.74
C LYS A 48 3.71 1.93 -11.80
N ASP A 49 3.75 1.01 -12.77
CA ASP A 49 2.76 0.94 -13.84
C ASP A 49 1.37 0.57 -13.34
N VAL A 50 1.26 -0.44 -12.46
CA VAL A 50 -0.05 -0.94 -12.03
C VAL A 50 -0.66 -0.11 -10.91
N CYS A 51 0.15 0.43 -10.00
CA CYS A 51 -0.32 1.07 -8.78
C CYS A 51 -0.11 2.59 -8.73
N LEU A 52 0.79 3.16 -9.52
CA LEU A 52 1.15 4.58 -9.45
C LEU A 52 0.88 5.37 -10.75
N ASN A 53 0.56 4.69 -11.85
CA ASN A 53 0.27 5.33 -13.13
C ASN A 53 -1.21 5.69 -13.26
N ALA A 54 -1.52 6.98 -13.11
CA ALA A 54 -2.88 7.50 -13.14
C ALA A 54 -3.68 7.10 -14.39
N HIS A 55 -3.05 6.99 -15.57
CA HIS A 55 -3.74 6.55 -16.79
C HIS A 55 -4.18 5.09 -16.70
N VAL A 56 -3.31 4.21 -16.18
CA VAL A 56 -3.63 2.80 -15.95
C VAL A 56 -4.75 2.68 -14.91
N LEU A 57 -4.66 3.43 -13.80
CA LEU A 57 -5.69 3.45 -12.77
C LEU A 57 -7.06 3.86 -13.35
N HIS A 58 -7.10 4.93 -14.16
CA HIS A 58 -8.32 5.42 -14.80
C HIS A 58 -8.95 4.39 -15.75
N VAL A 59 -8.12 3.73 -16.57
CA VAL A 59 -8.58 2.67 -17.48
C VAL A 59 -9.14 1.47 -16.70
N LEU A 60 -8.47 1.06 -15.62
CA LEU A 60 -8.91 -0.03 -14.76
C LEU A 60 -10.24 0.29 -14.08
N GLU A 61 -10.41 1.49 -13.54
CA GLU A 61 -11.67 1.95 -12.92
C GLU A 61 -12.84 1.86 -13.92
N ARG A 62 -12.63 2.37 -15.14
CA ARG A 62 -13.65 2.39 -16.19
C ARG A 62 -14.03 0.99 -16.69
N ASN A 63 -13.05 0.12 -16.88
CA ASN A 63 -13.25 -1.20 -17.50
C ASN A 63 -13.68 -2.28 -16.52
N MET A 64 -13.23 -2.21 -15.27
CA MET A 64 -13.46 -3.29 -14.32
C MET A 64 -14.87 -3.26 -13.72
N ARG A 65 -15.64 -2.16 -13.86
CA ARG A 65 -16.91 -1.93 -13.14
C ARG A 65 -16.82 -2.22 -11.64
N VAL A 66 -15.59 -2.25 -11.10
CA VAL A 66 -15.32 -2.39 -9.68
C VAL A 66 -15.58 -1.00 -9.14
N LYS A 67 -16.84 -0.67 -8.88
CA LYS A 67 -17.12 0.32 -7.84
C LYS A 67 -16.58 -0.34 -6.57
N PRO A 68 -15.46 0.12 -6.01
CA PRO A 68 -15.03 -0.43 -4.75
C PRO A 68 -16.14 -0.05 -3.78
N ARG A 69 -16.83 -1.02 -3.20
CA ARG A 69 -17.43 -0.82 -1.87
C ARG A 69 -16.32 -0.97 -0.83
N SER A 70 -15.15 -0.41 -1.13
CA SER A 70 -14.08 -0.27 -0.17
C SER A 70 -14.48 0.92 0.69
N HIS A 71 -14.56 0.70 2.00
CA HIS A 71 -14.87 1.78 2.94
C HIS A 71 -13.68 2.76 3.12
N TYR A 72 -12.66 2.65 2.26
CA TYR A 72 -11.65 3.68 2.04
C TYR A 72 -12.20 4.83 1.17
N ASN A 73 -13.40 4.69 0.59
CA ASN A 73 -14.05 5.73 -0.20
C ASN A 73 -14.63 6.85 0.66
N GLU A 74 -13.76 7.69 1.20
CA GLU A 74 -13.95 9.15 1.20
C GLU A 74 -12.86 9.87 0.42
N PHE A 75 -11.88 9.13 -0.09
CA PHE A 75 -10.80 9.65 -0.93
C PHE A 75 -11.14 9.32 -2.39
N GLY A 76 -11.01 10.32 -3.26
CA GLY A 76 -11.34 10.21 -4.67
C GLY A 76 -10.78 8.94 -5.32
N SER A 77 -11.52 8.47 -6.31
CA SER A 77 -11.32 7.29 -7.17
C SER A 77 -9.88 6.94 -7.56
N ASP A 78 -8.93 7.87 -7.51
CA ASP A 78 -7.56 7.71 -8.01
C ASP A 78 -6.56 7.12 -7.01
N SER A 79 -6.97 6.90 -5.75
CA SER A 79 -6.06 6.50 -4.64
C SER A 79 -6.25 5.05 -4.14
N ASP A 80 -7.10 4.25 -4.79
CA ASP A 80 -7.49 2.96 -4.23
C ASP A 80 -6.37 1.89 -4.36
N PRO A 81 -5.84 1.36 -3.23
CA PRO A 81 -4.90 0.23 -3.22
C PRO A 81 -5.45 -1.08 -3.84
N MET A 82 -6.72 -1.12 -4.26
CA MET A 82 -7.34 -2.28 -4.89
C MET A 82 -6.59 -2.83 -6.12
N ASN A 83 -5.88 -1.98 -6.87
CA ASN A 83 -5.11 -2.46 -8.03
C ASN A 83 -3.93 -3.34 -7.62
N TYR A 84 -3.28 -3.05 -6.49
CA TYR A 84 -2.26 -3.94 -5.93
C TYR A 84 -2.88 -5.29 -5.53
N ILE A 85 -4.05 -5.25 -4.88
CA ILE A 85 -4.75 -6.46 -4.44
C ILE A 85 -5.13 -7.32 -5.64
N TYR A 86 -5.73 -6.72 -6.67
CA TYR A 86 -6.14 -7.43 -7.86
C TYR A 86 -4.94 -8.02 -8.61
N TRP A 87 -3.88 -7.23 -8.80
CA TRP A 87 -2.66 -7.71 -9.43
C TRP A 87 -2.01 -8.87 -8.66
N LYS A 88 -1.99 -8.80 -7.32
CA LYS A 88 -1.28 -9.79 -6.51
C LYS A 88 -2.09 -11.04 -6.19
N TYR A 89 -3.40 -10.89 -5.96
CA TYR A 89 -4.27 -11.95 -5.43
C TYR A 89 -5.46 -12.26 -6.33
N GLY A 90 -5.65 -11.49 -7.42
CA GLY A 90 -6.86 -11.57 -8.24
C GLY A 90 -8.09 -11.03 -7.52
N ARG A 91 -9.27 -11.52 -7.93
CA ARG A 91 -10.55 -11.08 -7.37
C ARG A 91 -10.77 -11.71 -5.99
N LEU A 92 -10.74 -10.89 -4.94
CA LEU A 92 -11.14 -11.32 -3.60
C LEU A 92 -12.67 -11.48 -3.54
N GLY A 93 -13.14 -12.64 -3.08
CA GLY A 93 -14.57 -12.87 -2.82
C GLY A 93 -15.12 -11.93 -1.74
N ARG A 94 -16.46 -11.86 -1.62
CA ARG A 94 -17.12 -11.01 -0.60
C ARG A 94 -16.60 -11.32 0.80
N GLY A 95 -16.35 -10.29 1.60
CA GLY A 95 -15.88 -10.42 2.99
C GLY A 95 -14.38 -10.69 3.12
N ASN A 96 -13.67 -11.01 2.03
CA ASN A 96 -12.23 -11.25 2.06
C ASN A 96 -11.49 -9.92 1.84
N ARG A 97 -10.76 -9.47 2.87
CA ARG A 97 -9.93 -8.27 2.81
C ARG A 97 -8.49 -8.63 3.14
N VAL A 98 -7.56 -8.05 2.39
CA VAL A 98 -6.12 -8.26 2.58
C VAL A 98 -5.49 -6.94 2.97
N VAL A 99 -4.60 -7.00 3.95
CA VAL A 99 -3.81 -5.86 4.38
C VAL A 99 -2.66 -5.64 3.41
N LEU A 100 -2.49 -4.42 2.91
CA LEU A 100 -1.36 -4.10 2.04
C LEU A 100 -0.06 -4.00 2.84
N PRO A 101 1.09 -4.31 2.21
CA PRO A 101 2.39 -4.01 2.79
C PRO A 101 2.58 -2.51 3.04
N ALA A 102 3.21 -2.15 4.17
CA ALA A 102 3.43 -0.77 4.56
C ALA A 102 4.22 0.04 3.51
N CYS A 103 5.22 -0.58 2.87
CA CYS A 103 6.00 0.06 1.80
C CYS A 103 5.15 0.40 0.55
N CYS A 104 4.11 -0.38 0.27
CA CYS A 104 3.19 -0.13 -0.84
C CYS A 104 2.21 0.99 -0.49
N VAL A 105 1.59 0.92 0.70
CA VAL A 105 0.67 1.96 1.19
C VAL A 105 1.35 3.33 1.19
N ARG A 106 2.57 3.38 1.72
CA ARG A 106 3.36 4.62 1.74
C ARG A 106 3.57 5.18 0.34
N LYS A 107 4.01 4.35 -0.62
CA LYS A 107 4.28 4.79 -1.99
C LYS A 107 3.01 5.28 -2.71
N ILE A 108 1.88 4.63 -2.48
CA ILE A 108 0.59 5.06 -3.03
C ILE A 108 0.19 6.42 -2.42
N ARG A 109 0.28 6.58 -1.10
CA ARG A 109 -0.03 7.84 -0.40
C ARG A 109 0.92 9.00 -0.78
N GLU A 110 2.18 8.70 -1.06
CA GLU A 110 3.15 9.68 -1.59
C GLU A 110 2.73 10.17 -2.99
N ARG A 111 2.22 9.27 -3.84
CA ARG A 111 1.83 9.58 -5.22
C ARG A 111 0.47 10.27 -5.31
N PHE A 112 -0.46 9.87 -4.44
CA PHE A 112 -1.84 10.32 -4.38
C PHE A 112 -2.18 10.72 -2.94
N PRO A 113 -1.67 11.87 -2.48
CA PRO A 113 -1.91 12.31 -1.11
C PRO A 113 -3.40 12.65 -0.90
N SER A 114 -3.92 12.30 0.27
CA SER A 114 -5.22 12.77 0.73
C SER A 114 -5.21 14.30 0.90
N ALA A 115 -6.27 14.97 0.46
CA ALA A 115 -6.39 16.43 0.53
C ALA A 115 -6.30 16.98 1.97
N ASN A 116 -6.77 16.22 2.96
CA ASN A 116 -6.71 16.59 4.38
C ASN A 116 -5.62 15.85 5.15
N GLY A 117 -4.81 15.02 4.48
CA GLY A 117 -3.77 14.18 5.10
C GLY A 117 -4.29 13.07 6.03
N GLN A 118 -5.61 12.94 6.19
CA GLN A 118 -6.20 11.88 6.99
C GLN A 118 -6.37 10.64 6.13
N TYR A 119 -6.09 9.47 6.72
CA TYR A 119 -6.30 8.18 6.08
C TYR A 119 -7.01 7.26 7.06
N ARG A 120 -8.03 6.55 6.58
CA ARG A 120 -8.59 5.42 7.32
C ARG A 120 -7.58 4.27 7.29
N GLY A 121 -7.34 3.67 8.44
CA GLY A 121 -6.57 2.43 8.55
C GLY A 121 -7.37 1.23 8.04
N PHE A 122 -6.76 0.05 8.10
CA PHE A 122 -7.36 -1.20 7.69
C PHE A 122 -8.65 -1.53 8.45
N ILE A 123 -9.73 -1.74 7.69
CA ILE A 123 -11.00 -2.23 8.22
C ILE A 123 -11.14 -3.72 7.84
N PRO A 124 -11.16 -4.65 8.81
CA PRO A 124 -11.37 -6.08 8.57
C PRO A 124 -12.61 -6.38 7.72
N GLY A 125 -12.56 -7.50 7.00
CA GLY A 125 -13.72 -8.07 6.35
C GLY A 125 -14.37 -9.13 7.24
N GLU A 126 -15.60 -9.53 6.91
CA GLU A 126 -16.37 -10.56 7.63
C GLU A 126 -15.62 -11.90 7.77
N ASN A 127 -14.67 -12.19 6.86
CA ASN A 127 -13.94 -13.45 6.81
C ASN A 127 -12.46 -13.32 7.21
N LEU A 128 -12.07 -12.28 7.95
CA LEU A 128 -10.70 -12.20 8.47
C LEU A 128 -10.50 -13.34 9.49
N GLN A 129 -9.75 -14.37 9.11
CA GLN A 129 -9.28 -15.41 10.02
C GLN A 129 -8.00 -14.93 10.68
N ASP A 130 -7.93 -15.05 12.02
CA ASP A 130 -6.77 -14.72 12.86
C ASP A 130 -5.50 -15.50 12.46
#